data_AF-A0A497DFB0-F1
#
_entry.id   AF-A0A497DFB0-F1
#
_cell.length_a   1.000
_cell.length_b   1.000
_cell.length_c   1.000
_cell.angle_alpha   90.00
_cell.angle_beta   90.00
_cell.angle_gamma   90.00
#
_symmetry.space_group_name_H-M   'P 1'
#
loop_
_entity.id
_entity.type
_entity.pdbx_description
1 polymer ?
#
loop_
_entity_poly.entity_id
_entity_poly.type
_entity_poly.pdbx_seq_one_letter_code
_entity_poly.pdbx_strand_id
1 'polypeptide(L)'
;GHEVNSVEGAESKYMLIEILYERGELDEAEKLVYEFIELNTPHQFWMGMVFLALSDIYIEKGDEFSAINSLQSLIDYYTVPDDGIIANAKQRKAALTEQAESDIAPEPEQLQQ
;
A
#
# COMPACT_ATOMS: atom_id res chain seq x y z
N GLY A 1 24.28 -10.22 -8.09
CA GLY A 1 23.25 -9.70 -7.18
C GLY A 1 23.69 -8.41 -6.52
N HIS A 2 23.87 -7.33 -7.28
CA HIS A 2 24.26 -6.01 -6.74
C HIS A 2 23.44 -4.85 -7.33
N GLU A 3 22.32 -5.10 -8.01
CA GLU A 3 21.59 -4.04 -8.70
C GLU A 3 20.63 -3.28 -7.76
N VAL A 4 20.06 -3.95 -6.77
CA VAL A 4 19.08 -3.36 -5.82
C VAL A 4 19.66 -2.49 -4.70
N ASN A 5 20.98 -2.42 -4.58
CA ASN A 5 21.64 -1.48 -3.67
C ASN A 5 21.77 -0.07 -4.28
N SER A 6 21.50 0.06 -5.60
CA SER A 6 21.41 1.35 -6.27
C SER A 6 19.99 1.91 -6.18
N VAL A 7 19.86 3.24 -6.20
CA VAL A 7 18.55 3.91 -6.19
C VAL A 7 17.75 3.46 -7.42
N GLU A 8 18.45 3.30 -8.54
CA GLU A 8 17.94 2.88 -9.84
C GLU A 8 17.41 1.43 -9.81
N GLY A 9 18.02 0.56 -9.01
CA GLY A 9 17.53 -0.81 -8.83
C GLY A 9 16.28 -0.91 -7.96
N ALA A 10 16.16 -0.04 -6.95
CA ALA A 10 14.95 0.05 -6.15
C ALA A 10 13.78 0.64 -6.98
N GLU A 11 14.03 1.71 -7.71
CA GLU A 11 13.07 2.30 -8.66
C GLU A 11 12.60 1.28 -9.69
N SER A 12 13.53 0.58 -10.36
CA SER A 12 13.19 -0.38 -11.42
C SER A 12 12.32 -1.53 -10.90
N LYS A 13 12.57 -2.01 -9.68
CA LYS A 13 11.74 -3.05 -9.07
C LYS A 13 10.35 -2.54 -8.72
N TYR A 14 10.26 -1.32 -8.18
CA TYR A 14 8.97 -0.69 -7.94
C TYR A 14 8.17 -0.51 -9.23
N MET A 15 8.80 -0.05 -10.32
CA MET A 15 8.16 0.05 -11.63
C MET A 15 7.60 -1.29 -12.11
N LEU A 16 8.28 -2.40 -11.85
CA LEU A 16 7.78 -3.72 -12.22
C LEU A 16 6.55 -4.12 -11.40
N ILE A 17 6.52 -3.79 -10.10
CA ILE A 17 5.34 -3.99 -9.25
C ILE A 17 4.14 -3.22 -9.82
N GLU A 18 4.32 -1.94 -10.17
CA GLU A 18 3.26 -1.11 -10.75
C GLU A 18 2.74 -1.69 -12.08
N ILE A 19 3.64 -2.14 -12.98
CA ILE A 19 3.23 -2.76 -14.25
C ILE A 19 2.39 -4.01 -14.02
N LEU A 20 2.75 -4.85 -13.04
CA LEU A 20 1.98 -6.05 -12.71
C LEU A 20 0.61 -5.69 -12.13
N TYR A 21 0.58 -4.70 -11.21
CA TYR A 21 -0.66 -4.18 -10.65
C TYR A 21 -1.59 -3.62 -11.73
N GLU A 22 -1.09 -2.77 -12.63
CA GLU A 22 -1.85 -2.20 -13.75
C GLU A 22 -2.38 -3.27 -14.71
N ARG A 23 -1.70 -4.41 -14.82
CA ARG A 23 -2.13 -5.56 -15.64
C ARG A 23 -3.11 -6.48 -14.91
N GLY A 24 -3.42 -6.22 -13.64
CA GLY A 24 -4.25 -7.09 -12.80
C GLY A 24 -3.55 -8.38 -12.39
N GLU A 25 -2.24 -8.48 -12.56
CA GLU A 25 -1.41 -9.62 -12.12
C GLU A 25 -1.09 -9.46 -10.62
N LEU A 26 -2.15 -9.46 -9.80
CA LEU A 26 -2.09 -9.06 -8.38
C LEU A 26 -1.24 -9.99 -7.52
N ASP A 27 -1.28 -11.30 -7.79
CA ASP A 27 -0.49 -12.29 -7.03
C ASP A 27 1.01 -12.15 -7.35
N GLU A 28 1.36 -11.93 -8.61
CA GLU A 28 2.74 -11.64 -9.01
C GLU A 28 3.22 -10.30 -8.46
N ALA A 29 2.38 -9.26 -8.47
CA ALA A 29 2.70 -7.95 -7.90
C ALA A 29 2.98 -8.05 -6.39
N GLU A 30 2.09 -8.73 -5.64
CA GLU A 30 2.25 -8.97 -4.21
C GLU A 30 3.54 -9.75 -3.91
N LYS A 31 3.84 -10.77 -4.71
CA LYS A 31 5.09 -11.52 -4.57
C LYS A 31 6.31 -10.61 -4.72
N LEU A 32 6.33 -9.74 -5.73
CA LEU A 32 7.46 -8.83 -5.94
C LEU A 32 7.57 -7.77 -4.84
N VAL A 33 6.45 -7.32 -4.27
CA VAL A 33 6.45 -6.47 -3.07
C VAL A 33 7.20 -7.15 -1.93
N TYR A 34 6.88 -8.41 -1.63
CA TYR A 34 7.56 -9.14 -0.55
C TYR A 34 9.04 -9.36 -0.85
N GLU A 35 9.37 -9.75 -2.09
CA GLU A 35 10.77 -9.83 -2.51
C GLU A 35 11.50 -8.50 -2.34
N PHE A 36 10.83 -7.35 -2.54
CA PHE A 36 11.41 -6.03 -2.32
C PHE A 36 11.65 -5.76 -0.82
N ILE A 37 10.67 -6.05 0.03
CA ILE A 37 10.75 -5.85 1.48
C ILE A 37 11.90 -6.68 2.06
N GLU A 38 12.06 -7.93 1.63
CA GLU A 38 13.13 -8.83 2.08
C GLU A 38 14.54 -8.33 1.75
N LEU A 39 14.70 -7.48 0.73
CA LEU A 39 16.00 -6.89 0.39
C LEU A 39 16.49 -5.90 1.45
N ASN A 40 15.58 -5.40 2.32
CA ASN A 40 15.89 -4.44 3.38
C ASN A 40 16.77 -3.26 2.88
N THR A 41 16.34 -2.67 1.77
CA THR A 41 17.09 -1.61 1.08
C THR A 41 17.26 -0.35 1.96
N PRO A 42 18.41 0.36 1.88
CA PRO A 42 18.55 1.65 2.53
C PRO A 42 17.68 2.75 1.87
N HIS A 43 17.11 2.48 0.69
CA HIS A 43 16.30 3.43 -0.07
C HIS A 43 14.87 3.50 0.49
N GLN A 44 14.73 4.22 1.60
CA GLN A 44 13.48 4.31 2.35
C GLN A 44 12.30 4.78 1.48
N PHE A 45 12.47 5.82 0.65
CA PHE A 45 11.41 6.32 -0.23
C PHE A 45 10.74 5.19 -1.04
N TRP A 46 11.54 4.34 -1.70
CA TRP A 46 11.02 3.21 -2.46
C TRP A 46 10.39 2.13 -1.59
N MET A 47 10.91 1.90 -0.38
CA MET A 47 10.24 1.04 0.61
C MET A 47 8.85 1.57 0.94
N GLY A 48 8.71 2.88 1.15
CA GLY A 48 7.42 3.51 1.41
C GLY A 48 6.43 3.38 0.25
N MET A 49 6.89 3.60 -0.98
CA MET A 49 6.09 3.38 -2.20
C MET A 49 5.62 1.93 -2.32
N VAL A 50 6.46 0.96 -1.99
CA VAL A 50 6.12 -0.48 -2.02
C VAL A 50 5.02 -0.83 -1.02
N PHE A 51 5.02 -0.26 0.18
CA PHE A 51 3.92 -0.46 1.13
C PHE A 51 2.60 0.21 0.69
N LEU A 52 2.67 1.36 -0.02
CA LEU A 52 1.49 1.96 -0.63
C LEU A 52 0.91 1.05 -1.73
N ALA A 53 1.76 0.53 -2.62
CA ALA A 53 1.36 -0.42 -3.65
C ALA A 53 0.79 -1.72 -3.06
N LEU A 54 1.36 -2.23 -1.95
CA LEU A 54 0.81 -3.39 -1.24
C LEU A 54 -0.62 -3.14 -0.74
N SER A 55 -0.89 -1.93 -0.24
CA SER A 55 -2.24 -1.55 0.16
C SER A 55 -3.20 -1.58 -1.02
N ASP A 56 -2.82 -0.99 -2.16
CA ASP A 56 -3.65 -0.95 -3.36
C ASP A 56 -3.93 -2.35 -3.93
N ILE A 57 -2.92 -3.22 -3.92
CA ILE A 57 -3.08 -4.63 -4.30
C ILE A 57 -4.10 -5.33 -3.41
N TYR A 58 -4.04 -5.12 -2.09
CA TYR A 58 -5.00 -5.74 -1.17
C TYR A 58 -6.41 -5.21 -1.34
N ILE A 59 -6.58 -3.92 -1.63
CA ILE A 59 -7.89 -3.36 -1.97
C ILE A 59 -8.45 -4.01 -3.22
N GLU A 60 -7.65 -4.16 -4.27
CA GLU A 60 -8.08 -4.80 -5.51
C GLU A 60 -8.42 -6.29 -5.31
N LYS A 61 -7.77 -6.95 -4.34
CA LYS A 61 -8.07 -8.33 -3.91
C LYS A 61 -9.28 -8.43 -2.97
N GLY A 62 -9.86 -7.32 -2.53
CA GLY A 62 -10.98 -7.28 -1.57
C GLY A 62 -10.57 -7.59 -0.13
N ASP A 63 -9.29 -7.46 0.22
CA ASP A 63 -8.77 -7.66 1.57
C ASP A 63 -8.43 -6.33 2.24
N GLU A 64 -9.46 -5.59 2.63
CA GLU A 64 -9.31 -4.27 3.27
C GLU A 64 -8.54 -4.34 4.59
N PHE A 65 -8.64 -5.46 5.32
CA PHE A 65 -7.92 -5.63 6.57
C PHE A 65 -6.41 -5.65 6.34
N SER A 66 -5.94 -6.42 5.36
CA SER A 66 -4.53 -6.45 4.98
C SER A 66 -4.09 -5.11 4.38
N ALA A 67 -4.95 -4.42 3.62
CA ALA A 67 -4.66 -3.08 3.12
C ALA A 67 -4.41 -2.06 4.24
N ILE A 68 -5.28 -2.04 5.26
CA ILE A 68 -5.16 -1.17 6.43
C ILE A 68 -3.90 -1.49 7.25
N ASN A 69 -3.59 -2.77 7.44
CA ASN A 69 -2.39 -3.19 8.19
C ASN A 69 -1.09 -2.80 7.49
N SER A 70 -1.05 -2.88 6.15
CA SER A 70 0.09 -2.43 5.36
C SER A 70 0.32 -0.92 5.51
N LEU A 71 -0.75 -0.11 5.44
CA LEU A 71 -0.68 1.33 5.68
C LEU A 71 -0.29 1.66 7.12
N GLN A 72 -0.79 0.91 8.10
CA GLN A 72 -0.43 1.10 9.50
C GLN A 72 1.05 0.82 9.74
N SER A 73 1.57 -0.28 9.17
CA SER A 73 2.99 -0.62 9.25
C SER A 73 3.86 0.48 8.64
N LEU A 74 3.44 1.02 7.48
CA LEU A 74 4.12 2.15 6.86
C LEU A 74 4.13 3.38 7.78
N ILE A 75 3.00 3.74 8.40
CA ILE A 75 2.90 4.89 9.31
C ILE A 75 3.78 4.71 10.56
N ASP A 76 3.87 3.50 11.09
CA ASP A 76 4.58 3.22 12.35
C ASP A 76 6.10 3.17 12.17
N TYR A 77 6.59 2.69 11.02
CA TYR A 77 8.01 2.40 10.82
C TYR A 77 8.72 3.35 9.85
N TYR A 78 8.00 4.11 9.03
CA TYR A 78 8.61 5.05 8.10
C TYR A 78 9.06 6.33 8.79
N THR A 79 10.32 6.71 8.59
CA THR A 79 10.97 7.79 9.36
C THR A 79 11.39 8.99 8.52
N VAL A 80 11.25 8.94 7.19
CA VAL A 80 11.57 10.09 6.33
C VAL A 80 10.42 11.11 6.43
N PRO A 81 10.69 12.33 6.91
CA PRO A 81 9.67 13.37 6.99
C PRO A 81 9.51 14.08 5.64
N ASP A 82 8.37 14.75 5.48
CA ASP A 82 8.11 15.77 4.43
C ASP A 82 8.20 15.31 2.96
N ASP A 83 8.25 14.00 2.69
CA ASP A 83 8.18 13.42 1.33
C ASP A 83 6.76 13.05 0.86
N GLY A 84 5.78 13.21 1.75
CA GLY A 84 4.37 12.95 1.49
C GLY A 84 3.91 11.50 1.71
N ILE A 85 4.81 10.54 1.93
CA ILE A 85 4.45 9.11 2.05
C ILE A 85 3.56 8.86 3.28
N ILE A 86 3.94 9.39 4.45
CA ILE A 86 3.13 9.23 5.68
C ILE A 86 1.78 9.93 5.55
N ALA A 87 1.74 11.10 4.91
CA ALA A 87 0.50 11.84 4.70
C ALA A 87 -0.46 11.07 3.79
N ASN A 88 0.07 10.51 2.69
CA ASN A 88 -0.66 9.66 1.76
C ASN A 88 -1.21 8.41 2.47
N ALA A 89 -0.36 7.72 3.23
CA ALA A 89 -0.75 6.52 3.97
C ALA A 89 -1.89 6.78 4.97
N LYS A 90 -1.79 7.89 5.74
CA LYS A 90 -2.84 8.31 6.68
C LYS A 90 -4.15 8.63 5.98
N GLN A 91 -4.09 9.33 4.85
CA GLN A 91 -5.26 9.67 4.06
C GLN A 91 -5.98 8.42 3.54
N ARG A 92 -5.25 7.49 2.92
CA ARG A 92 -5.80 6.22 2.43
C ARG A 92 -6.41 5.40 3.56
N LYS A 93 -5.69 5.27 4.69
CA LYS A 93 -6.16 4.50 5.84
C LYS A 93 -7.46 5.07 6.42
N ALA A 94 -7.54 6.39 6.53
CA ALA A 94 -8.76 7.06 7.01
C ALA A 94 -9.94 6.77 6.09
N ALA A 95 -9.76 6.89 4.77
CA ALA A 95 -10.81 6.60 3.79
C ALA A 95 -11.30 5.14 3.88
N LEU A 96 -10.39 4.17 4.02
CA LEU A 96 -10.75 2.76 4.16
C LEU A 96 -11.51 2.47 5.46
N THR A 97 -11.13 3.13 6.55
CA THR A 97 -11.79 2.92 7.85
C THR A 97 -13.19 3.54 7.84
N GLU A 98 -13.36 4.72 7.25
CA GLU A 98 -14.66 5.38 7.10
C GLU A 98 -15.60 4.57 6.18
N GLN A 99 -15.07 4.02 5.09
CA GLN A 99 -15.83 3.13 4.20
C GLN A 99 -16.35 1.90 4.96
N ALA A 100 -15.48 1.24 5.73
CA ALA A 100 -15.87 0.10 6.54
C ALA A 100 -16.95 0.46 7.58
N GLU A 101 -16.91 1.65 8.18
CA GLU A 101 -17.95 2.13 9.11
C GLU A 101 -19.28 2.40 8.40
N SER A 102 -19.24 2.96 7.19
CA SER A 102 -20.44 3.20 6.37
C SER A 102 -21.13 1.88 5.97
N ASP A 103 -20.38 0.84 5.64
CA ASP A 103 -20.93 -0.45 5.22
C ASP A 103 -21.58 -1.23 6.39
N ILE A 104 -21.21 -0.90 7.63
CA ILE A 104 -21.78 -1.48 8.86
C ILE A 104 -22.99 -0.67 9.36
N ALA A 105 -23.07 0.62 9.03
CA ALA A 105 -24.18 1.46 9.43
C ALA A 105 -25.47 0.98 8.71
N PRO A 106 -26.54 0.59 9.43
CA PRO A 106 -27.81 0.34 8.78
C PRO A 106 -28.23 1.64 8.08
N GLU A 107 -28.60 1.53 6.79
CA GLU A 107 -29.25 2.64 6.08
C GLU A 107 -30.29 3.25 7.02
N PRO A 108 -30.28 4.58 7.25
CA PRO A 108 -31.29 5.20 8.10
C PRO A 108 -32.64 4.84 7.51
N GLU A 109 -33.34 3.95 8.20
CA GLU A 109 -34.66 3.45 7.89
C GLU A 109 -35.47 4.66 7.44
N GLN A 110 -35.84 4.70 6.15
CA GLN A 110 -36.60 5.80 5.59
C GLN A 110 -37.94 5.85 6.33
N LEU A 111 -37.97 6.61 7.43
CA LEU A 111 -39.16 6.96 8.18
C LEU A 111 -39.98 7.91 7.29
N GLN A 112 -40.78 7.32 6.40
CA GLN A 112 -41.88 7.97 5.71
C GLN A 112 -43.05 6.99 5.86
N GLN A 113 -43.84 7.13 6.95
CA GLN A 113 -45.07 7.93 7.03
C GLN A 113 -46.09 7.56 5.97
#